data_AF-A0A132PB33-F1
#
_entry.id   AF-A0A132PB33-F1
#
_cell.length_a   1.000
_cell.length_b   1.000
_cell.length_c   1.000
_cell.angle_alpha   90.00
_cell.angle_beta   90.00
_cell.angle_gamma   90.00
#
_symmetry.space_group_name_H-M   'P 1'
#
loop_
_entity.id
_entity.type
_entity.pdbx_description
1 polymer ?
#
loop_
_entity_poly.entity_id
_entity_poly.type
_entity_poly.pdbx_seq_one_letter_code
_entity_poly.pdbx_strand_id
1 'polypeptide(L)'
;MNAASKPTGLQVGSTRPLSRAERRAQAARVTADETTADETAPAAPEPQNTDTQPAPVVTPPGSEQEAQPAEPVRLKARQRKVKSPFATQLHAGTLARLEWIKAHGYVITDTVDEAINRYLDDAGIPKPDRNDRMP
;
A
#
# COMPACT_ATOMS: atom_id res chain seq x y z
N MET A 1 10.70 -14.74 -68.58
CA MET A 1 10.01 -15.33 -67.42
C MET A 1 11.03 -15.44 -66.30
N ASN A 2 11.00 -14.59 -65.27
CA ASN A 2 11.95 -14.62 -64.16
C ASN A 2 11.26 -15.19 -62.92
N ALA A 3 11.69 -16.38 -62.49
CA ALA A 3 11.16 -17.08 -61.34
C ALA A 3 11.74 -16.48 -60.03
N ALA A 4 10.87 -15.90 -59.21
CA ALA A 4 11.21 -15.43 -57.87
C ALA A 4 11.47 -16.64 -56.95
N SER A 5 12.73 -16.85 -56.58
CA SER A 5 13.13 -17.84 -55.58
C SER A 5 12.79 -17.31 -54.19
N LYS A 6 11.90 -18.00 -53.48
CA LYS A 6 11.44 -17.65 -52.12
C LYS A 6 12.52 -18.02 -51.09
N PRO A 7 12.75 -17.23 -50.02
CA PRO A 7 13.70 -17.61 -48.99
C PRO A 7 13.10 -18.70 -48.08
N THR A 8 13.76 -19.86 -48.02
CA THR A 8 13.55 -20.90 -47.01
C THR A 8 14.31 -20.49 -45.75
N GLY A 9 13.58 -19.96 -44.77
CA GLY A 9 14.08 -19.70 -43.42
C GLY A 9 12.98 -19.94 -42.41
N LEU A 10 13.32 -20.52 -41.26
CA LEU A 10 12.39 -20.81 -40.17
C LEU A 10 11.85 -19.48 -39.60
N GLN A 11 10.57 -19.17 -39.85
CA GLN A 11 9.94 -17.96 -39.34
C GLN A 11 9.75 -18.07 -37.82
N VAL A 12 10.60 -17.37 -37.07
CA VAL A 12 10.40 -17.16 -35.64
C VAL A 12 9.34 -16.08 -35.50
N GLY A 13 8.15 -16.45 -35.00
CA GLY A 13 7.05 -15.51 -34.77
C GLY A 13 7.48 -14.35 -33.87
N SER A 14 6.88 -13.18 -34.08
CA SER A 14 7.13 -11.95 -33.32
C SER A 14 7.14 -12.21 -31.80
N THR A 15 8.28 -11.97 -31.15
CA THR A 15 8.49 -12.07 -29.69
C THR A 15 7.95 -10.86 -28.92
N ARG A 16 7.14 -10.01 -29.55
CA ARG A 16 6.57 -8.84 -28.88
C ARG A 16 5.62 -9.29 -27.76
N PRO A 17 5.83 -8.84 -26.51
CA PRO A 17 4.92 -9.15 -25.42
C PRO A 17 3.54 -8.53 -25.69
N LEU A 18 2.50 -9.33 -25.50
CA LEU A 18 1.10 -8.89 -25.64
C LEU A 18 0.81 -7.71 -24.71
N SER A 19 0.13 -6.70 -25.24
CA SER A 19 -0.27 -5.52 -24.46
C SER A 19 -1.32 -5.89 -23.41
N ARG A 20 -1.38 -5.11 -22.31
CA ARG A 20 -2.39 -5.28 -21.24
C ARG A 20 -3.82 -5.22 -21.78
N ALA A 21 -4.07 -4.42 -22.81
CA ALA A 21 -5.38 -4.32 -23.46
C ALA A 21 -5.78 -5.64 -24.14
N GLU A 22 -4.82 -6.29 -24.78
CA GLU A 22 -5.02 -7.54 -25.51
C GLU A 22 -5.24 -8.71 -24.55
N ARG A 23 -4.54 -8.71 -23.40
CA ARG A 23 -4.79 -9.67 -22.32
C ARG A 23 -6.21 -9.57 -21.74
N ARG A 24 -6.77 -8.36 -21.64
CA ARG A 24 -8.17 -8.16 -21.20
C ARG A 24 -9.18 -8.64 -22.24
N ALA A 25 -8.90 -8.44 -23.53
CA ALA A 25 -9.76 -8.91 -24.61
C ALA A 25 -9.82 -10.45 -24.67
N GLN A 26 -8.73 -11.16 -24.36
CA GLN A 26 -8.72 -12.63 -24.30
C GLN A 26 -9.52 -13.17 -23.10
N ALA A 27 -9.46 -12.52 -21.94
CA ALA A 27 -10.25 -12.92 -20.77
C ALA A 27 -11.77 -12.77 -20.99
N ALA A 28 -12.19 -11.81 -21.84
CA ALA A 28 -13.59 -11.61 -22.19
C ALA A 28 -14.13 -12.64 -23.21
N ARG A 29 -13.28 -13.51 -23.79
CA ARG A 29 -13.70 -14.56 -24.74
C ARG A 29 -13.93 -15.92 -24.09
N VAL A 30 -13.71 -16.07 -22.79
CA VAL A 30 -13.95 -17.33 -22.08
C VAL A 30 -15.34 -17.31 -21.48
N THR A 31 -16.32 -17.84 -22.20
CA THR A 31 -17.52 -18.43 -21.60
C THR A 31 -18.19 -19.44 -22.52
N ALA A 32 -18.62 -20.54 -21.88
CA ALA A 32 -19.63 -21.51 -22.33
C ALA A 32 -19.21 -22.52 -23.39
N ASP A 33 -18.56 -23.61 -22.94
CA ASP A 33 -19.08 -24.96 -23.19
C ASP A 33 -18.46 -25.92 -22.16
N GLU A 34 -19.22 -26.28 -21.12
CA GLU A 34 -19.41 -27.67 -20.63
C GLU A 34 -20.36 -27.65 -19.43
N THR A 35 -21.56 -28.19 -19.65
CA THR A 35 -22.58 -28.52 -18.65
C THR A 35 -22.15 -29.75 -17.85
N THR A 36 -22.21 -29.73 -16.52
CA THR A 36 -22.82 -30.82 -15.73
C THR A 36 -23.27 -30.26 -14.38
N ALA A 37 -24.58 -30.34 -14.15
CA ALA A 37 -25.22 -30.11 -12.87
C ALA A 37 -24.86 -31.22 -11.88
N ASP A 38 -24.54 -30.88 -10.64
CA ASP A 38 -24.94 -31.69 -9.48
C ASP A 38 -25.08 -30.78 -8.25
N GLU A 39 -26.27 -30.86 -7.67
CA GLU A 39 -26.77 -30.15 -6.51
C GLU A 39 -26.56 -31.05 -5.29
N THR A 40 -25.80 -30.61 -4.28
CA THR A 40 -25.99 -31.08 -2.89
C THR A 40 -25.43 -30.07 -1.87
N ALA A 41 -26.36 -29.37 -1.21
CA ALA A 41 -26.40 -28.86 0.16
C ALA A 41 -25.11 -28.39 0.90
N PRO A 42 -25.16 -27.21 1.56
CA PRO A 42 -24.37 -26.94 2.76
C PRO A 42 -25.25 -26.94 4.02
N ALA A 43 -24.85 -27.78 4.98
CA ALA A 43 -25.36 -27.79 6.35
C ALA A 43 -24.84 -26.57 7.15
N ALA A 44 -25.73 -26.01 7.99
CA ALA A 44 -25.47 -24.94 8.97
C ALA A 44 -24.59 -25.45 10.16
N PRO A 45 -24.04 -24.60 11.07
CA PRO A 45 -24.85 -23.73 11.96
C PRO A 45 -24.26 -22.35 12.31
N GLU A 46 -25.12 -21.34 12.45
CA GLU A 46 -24.88 -20.11 13.24
C GLU A 46 -25.41 -20.31 14.67
N PRO A 47 -24.71 -19.84 15.73
CA PRO A 47 -25.33 -19.67 17.04
C PRO A 47 -25.83 -18.23 17.21
N GLN A 48 -27.15 -18.10 17.35
CA GLN A 48 -27.85 -16.93 17.85
C GLN A 48 -27.81 -16.91 19.40
N ASN A 49 -27.34 -15.81 19.98
CA ASN A 49 -27.57 -15.33 21.35
C ASN A 49 -27.21 -13.82 21.29
N THR A 50 -27.97 -12.85 21.78
CA THR A 50 -28.74 -12.82 23.01
C THR A 50 -29.85 -11.77 22.92
N ASP A 51 -30.96 -12.14 23.54
CA ASP A 51 -32.06 -11.36 24.10
C ASP A 51 -31.71 -9.96 24.67
N THR A 52 -32.70 -9.05 24.57
CA THR A 52 -33.22 -8.17 25.65
C THR A 52 -33.51 -6.73 25.17
N GLN A 53 -34.81 -6.43 25.05
CA GLN A 53 -35.37 -5.08 25.15
C GLN A 53 -35.91 -4.91 26.59
N PRO A 54 -35.84 -3.71 27.19
CA PRO A 54 -37.10 -3.05 27.57
C PRO A 54 -37.09 -1.51 27.44
N ALA A 55 -38.28 -0.93 27.19
CA ALA A 55 -38.64 0.50 27.31
C ALA A 55 -38.96 0.86 28.80
N PRO A 56 -39.46 2.06 29.22
CA PRO A 56 -39.82 3.33 28.52
C PRO A 56 -39.51 4.65 29.32
N VAL A 57 -39.99 5.82 28.83
CA VAL A 57 -40.25 7.13 29.52
C VAL A 57 -39.01 8.02 29.77
N VAL A 58 -38.89 9.26 29.27
CA VAL A 58 -39.57 10.54 29.63
C VAL A 58 -39.30 11.60 28.52
N THR A 59 -40.29 12.43 28.20
CA THR A 59 -40.14 13.79 27.60
C THR A 59 -40.97 14.76 28.48
N PRO A 60 -40.88 16.11 28.39
CA PRO A 60 -39.84 17.12 28.01
C PRO A 60 -39.67 18.13 29.21
N PRO A 61 -39.31 19.45 29.12
CA PRO A 61 -38.89 20.34 28.03
C PRO A 61 -37.67 21.26 28.34
N GLY A 62 -37.20 21.99 27.32
CA GLY A 62 -36.17 23.05 27.43
C GLY A 62 -34.76 22.47 27.29
N SER A 63 -33.92 22.92 26.36
CA SER A 63 -33.70 24.30 25.97
C SER A 63 -33.50 24.40 24.46
N GLU A 64 -34.05 25.44 23.87
CA GLU A 64 -33.51 26.07 22.68
C GLU A 64 -32.03 26.39 22.96
N GLN A 65 -31.13 25.52 22.53
CA GLN A 65 -29.76 25.89 22.26
C GLN A 65 -29.64 25.84 20.75
N GLU A 66 -29.71 27.03 20.16
CA GLU A 66 -29.24 27.31 18.82
C GLU A 66 -28.07 26.39 18.50
N ALA A 67 -28.31 25.50 17.54
CA ALA A 67 -27.27 24.77 16.86
C ALA A 67 -26.40 25.83 16.18
N GLN A 68 -25.41 26.35 16.92
CA GLN A 68 -24.23 26.92 16.30
C GLN A 68 -23.74 25.84 15.32
N PRO A 69 -23.65 26.13 14.02
CA PRO A 69 -23.08 25.18 13.08
C PRO A 69 -21.69 24.87 13.61
N ALA A 70 -21.52 23.65 14.13
CA ALA A 70 -20.23 23.17 14.59
C ALA A 70 -19.29 23.33 13.40
N GLU A 71 -18.36 24.30 13.50
CA GLU A 71 -17.35 24.46 12.47
C GLU A 71 -16.71 23.08 12.28
N PRO A 72 -16.61 22.59 11.03
CA PRO A 72 -16.06 21.27 10.80
C PRO A 72 -14.67 21.25 11.43
N VAL A 73 -14.45 20.33 12.38
CA VAL A 73 -13.14 20.09 12.98
C VAL A 73 -12.19 19.79 11.84
N ARG A 74 -11.45 20.82 11.40
CA ARG A 74 -10.44 20.69 10.36
C ARG A 74 -9.29 19.94 10.98
N LEU A 75 -9.36 18.62 10.89
CA LEU A 75 -8.25 17.73 11.18
C LEU A 75 -7.07 18.22 10.35
N LYS A 76 -6.04 18.72 11.02
CA LYS A 76 -4.84 19.24 10.37
C LYS A 76 -4.33 18.13 9.44
N ALA A 77 -4.26 18.44 8.15
CA ALA A 77 -3.73 17.51 7.17
C ALA A 77 -2.37 17.02 7.68
N ARG A 78 -2.16 15.70 7.67
CA ARG A 78 -0.90 15.08 8.06
C ARG A 78 0.19 15.67 7.17
N GLN A 79 0.95 16.62 7.72
CA GLN A 79 2.12 17.20 7.06
C GLN A 79 3.11 16.05 6.89
N ARG A 80 3.17 15.51 5.67
CA ARG A 80 4.18 14.52 5.31
C ARG A 80 5.49 15.29 5.28
N LYS A 81 6.29 15.18 6.33
CA LYS A 81 7.64 15.76 6.35
C LYS A 81 8.40 15.14 5.19
N VAL A 82 8.76 15.98 4.21
CA VAL A 82 9.44 15.53 3.00
C VAL A 82 10.85 15.13 3.42
N LYS A 83 11.18 13.86 3.29
CA LYS A 83 12.54 13.35 3.54
C LYS A 83 13.39 13.62 2.30
N SER A 84 14.52 14.29 2.48
CA SER A 84 15.50 14.48 1.41
C SER A 84 16.34 13.21 1.22
N PRO A 85 16.66 12.80 -0.02
CA PRO A 85 17.53 11.65 -0.25
C PRO A 85 18.95 11.93 0.27
N PHE A 86 19.55 10.93 0.93
CA PHE A 86 20.93 10.98 1.41
C PHE A 86 21.80 10.00 0.62
N ALA A 87 22.58 10.52 -0.33
CA ALA A 87 23.44 9.71 -1.19
C ALA A 87 24.88 9.74 -0.66
N THR A 88 25.28 8.69 0.06
CA THR A 88 26.66 8.49 0.53
C THR A 88 27.20 7.13 0.12
N GLN A 89 28.52 7.06 -0.05
CA GLN A 89 29.21 5.80 -0.32
C GLN A 89 29.59 5.13 1.00
N LEU A 90 29.35 3.83 1.10
CA LEU A 90 29.63 3.03 2.29
C LEU A 90 30.62 1.91 1.96
N HIS A 91 31.42 1.53 2.94
CA HIS A 91 32.29 0.35 2.82
C HIS A 91 31.46 -0.94 2.69
N ALA A 92 32.02 -1.93 1.98
CA ALA A 92 31.38 -3.22 1.76
C ALA A 92 30.98 -3.93 3.07
N GLY A 93 31.82 -3.86 4.10
CA GLY A 93 31.50 -4.43 5.42
C GLY A 93 30.29 -3.77 6.09
N THR A 94 30.12 -2.46 5.91
CA THR A 94 28.96 -1.74 6.43
C THR A 94 27.70 -2.11 5.65
N LEU A 95 27.78 -2.23 4.32
CA LEU A 95 26.66 -2.69 3.50
C LEU A 95 26.19 -4.09 3.90
N ALA A 96 27.12 -5.02 4.13
CA ALA A 96 26.78 -6.36 4.59
C ALA A 96 26.02 -6.35 5.93
N ARG A 97 26.39 -5.46 6.86
CA ARG A 97 25.65 -5.28 8.13
C ARG A 97 24.26 -4.70 7.90
N LEU A 98 24.10 -3.74 7.00
CA LEU A 98 22.80 -3.17 6.64
C LEU A 98 21.88 -4.20 5.97
N GLU A 99 22.43 -5.06 5.12
CA GLU A 99 21.70 -6.18 4.51
C GLU A 99 21.29 -7.23 5.55
N TRP A 100 22.18 -7.54 6.51
CA TRP A 100 21.87 -8.44 7.60
C TRP A 100 20.69 -7.92 8.43
N ILE A 101 20.70 -6.66 8.89
CA ILE A 101 19.57 -6.12 9.67
C ILE A 101 18.27 -6.08 8.84
N LYS A 102 18.36 -5.82 7.53
CA LYS A 102 17.20 -5.86 6.63
C LYS A 102 16.57 -7.25 6.60
N ALA A 103 17.39 -8.30 6.55
CA ALA A 103 16.92 -9.69 6.60
C ALA A 103 16.26 -10.05 7.95
N HIS A 104 16.58 -9.31 9.02
CA HIS A 104 16.02 -9.49 10.37
C HIS A 104 14.81 -8.58 10.65
N GLY A 105 14.25 -7.93 9.62
CA GLY A 105 13.04 -7.13 9.73
C GLY A 105 13.25 -5.66 10.11
N TYR A 106 14.50 -5.19 10.19
CA TYR A 106 14.80 -3.78 10.42
C TYR A 106 14.68 -2.97 9.12
N VAL A 107 14.17 -1.73 9.23
CA VAL A 107 14.07 -0.79 8.12
C VAL A 107 15.37 0.01 8.03
N ILE A 108 16.17 -0.24 6.98
CA ILE A 108 17.47 0.42 6.78
C ILE A 108 17.35 1.95 6.91
N THR A 109 16.32 2.56 6.29
CA THR A 109 16.12 4.01 6.33
C THR A 109 16.00 4.54 7.75
N ASP A 110 15.21 3.88 8.59
CA ASP A 110 14.97 4.35 9.97
C ASP A 110 16.20 4.05 10.84
N THR A 111 16.85 2.90 10.65
CA THR A 111 18.09 2.57 11.38
C THR A 111 19.23 3.52 11.04
N VAL A 112 19.40 3.88 9.76
CA VAL A 112 20.45 4.81 9.34
C VAL A 112 20.16 6.22 9.86
N ASP A 113 18.91 6.68 9.78
CA ASP A 113 18.52 7.99 10.32
C ASP A 113 18.73 8.06 11.84
N GLU A 114 18.31 7.05 12.59
CA GLU A 114 18.51 6.97 14.03
C GLU A 114 20.01 6.89 14.40
N ALA A 115 20.78 6.06 13.71
CA ALA A 115 22.22 5.93 13.97
C ALA A 115 22.99 7.23 13.69
N ILE A 116 22.64 7.96 12.63
CA ILE A 116 23.23 9.26 12.32
C ILE A 116 22.87 10.28 13.40
N ASN A 117 21.58 10.39 13.75
CA ASN A 117 21.14 11.34 14.77
C ASN A 117 21.78 11.05 16.14
N ARG A 118 21.90 9.78 16.53
CA ARG A 118 22.60 9.39 17.76
C ARG A 118 24.07 9.78 17.73
N TYR A 119 24.76 9.52 16.62
CA TYR A 119 26.16 9.92 16.46
C TYR A 119 26.33 11.45 16.56
N LEU A 120 25.41 12.22 15.97
CA LEU A 120 25.43 13.69 16.06
C LEU A 120 25.12 14.20 17.47
N ASP A 121 24.16 13.57 18.16
CA ASP A 121 23.81 13.88 19.55
C ASP A 121 25.00 13.59 20.48
N ASP A 122 25.67 12.44 20.32
CA ASP A 122 26.86 12.06 21.08
C ASP A 122 28.06 13.00 20.80
N ALA A 123 28.12 13.57 19.59
CA ALA A 123 29.11 14.59 19.20
C ALA A 123 28.74 16.01 19.68
N GLY A 124 27.58 16.20 20.33
CA GLY A 124 27.11 17.49 20.82
C GLY A 124 26.66 18.46 19.72
N ILE A 125 26.34 17.96 18.53
CA ILE A 125 25.86 18.79 17.43
C ILE A 125 24.44 19.30 17.77
N PRO A 126 24.19 20.62 17.69
CA PRO A 126 22.87 21.17 18.01
C PRO A 126 21.76 20.62 17.13
N LYS A 127 20.56 20.47 17.70
CA LYS A 127 19.37 20.06 16.95
C LYS A 127 18.82 21.23 16.12
N PRO A 128 18.28 20.96 14.91
CA PRO A 128 17.64 21.98 14.12
C PRO A 128 16.41 22.56 14.83
N ASP A 129 16.08 23.81 14.53
CA ASP A 129 14.90 24.49 15.05
C ASP A 129 13.59 23.88 14.48
N ARG A 130 12.45 24.44 14.89
CA ARG A 130 11.13 23.99 14.41
C ARG A 130 10.94 24.15 12.89
N ASN A 131 11.78 24.95 12.24
CA ASN A 131 11.77 25.22 10.81
C ASN A 131 12.87 24.46 10.06
N ASP A 132 13.47 23.44 10.68
CA ASP A 132 14.56 22.63 10.13
C ASP A 132 15.85 23.44 9.80
N ARG A 133 16.08 24.56 10.49
CA ARG A 133 17.31 25.36 10.36
C ARG A 133 18.27 25.07 11.50
N MET A 134 19.54 24.88 11.15
CA MET A 134 20.63 24.83 12.13
C MET A 134 20.81 26.21 12.80
N PRO A 135 21.20 26.26 14.08
CA PRO A 135 21.51 27.50 14.78
C PRO A 135 22.72 28.24 14.21
#